data_AF-A0A7Y5H2K9-F1
#
_entry.id   AF-A0A7Y5H2K9-F1
#
_cell.length_a   1.000
_cell.length_b   1.000
_cell.length_c   1.000
_cell.angle_alpha   90.00
_cell.angle_beta   90.00
_cell.angle_gamma   90.00
#
_symmetry.space_group_name_H-M   'P 1'
#
loop_
_entity.id
_entity.type
_entity.pdbx_description
1 polymer ?
#
loop_
_entity_poly.entity_id
_entity_poly.type
_entity_poly.pdbx_seq_one_letter_code
_entity_poly.pdbx_strand_id
1 'polypeptide(L)'
;MKWWAASVPFGLAFVAAIGNALVTYAQKKATPFDHPFYFGAFSLLLASLGLFGIATFFSSGKIIPYAVENFVWFAVAAAGLILLNIFLYVLYRHYGAAYYTLYAILAMVTTSIGLAVLVFKESMNVYFWLSFLFAALTVVCFIKGKSGG
;
A
#
# COMPACT_ATOMS: atom_id res chain seq x y z
N MET A 1 26.80 4.96 -12.40
CA MET A 1 25.49 4.51 -11.91
C MET A 1 24.57 4.35 -13.13
N LYS A 2 24.09 3.15 -13.46
CA LYS A 2 23.23 2.95 -14.65
C LYS A 2 21.85 3.56 -14.33
N TRP A 3 21.52 4.71 -14.91
CA TRP A 3 20.27 5.45 -14.68
C TRP A 3 19.01 4.57 -14.82
N TRP A 4 19.06 3.57 -15.70
CA TRP A 4 18.01 2.57 -15.90
C TRP A 4 17.66 1.74 -14.65
N ALA A 5 18.61 1.53 -13.73
CA ALA A 5 18.38 0.73 -12.52
C ALA A 5 17.46 1.42 -11.51
N ALA A 6 17.40 2.76 -11.52
CA ALA A 6 16.51 3.54 -10.66
C ALA A 6 15.17 3.87 -11.32
N SER A 7 15.14 4.03 -12.65
CA SER A 7 13.94 4.39 -13.39
C SER A 7 12.85 3.31 -13.35
N VAL A 8 13.21 2.02 -13.39
CA VAL A 8 12.24 0.91 -13.35
C VAL A 8 11.53 0.84 -11.99
N PRO A 9 12.22 0.76 -10.83
CA PRO A 9 11.57 0.81 -9.52
C PRO A 9 10.72 2.07 -9.32
N PHE A 10 11.20 3.22 -9.80
CA PHE A 10 10.44 4.46 -9.73
C PHE A 10 9.12 4.37 -10.51
N GLY A 11 9.16 3.87 -11.75
CA GLY A 11 7.97 3.69 -12.58
C GLY A 11 6.94 2.76 -11.93
N LEU A 12 7.40 1.63 -11.37
CA LEU A 12 6.54 0.69 -10.65
C LEU A 12 5.89 1.32 -9.42
N ALA A 13 6.67 2.04 -8.60
CA ALA A 13 6.19 2.74 -7.43
C ALA A 13 5.18 3.85 -7.80
N PHE A 14 5.43 4.56 -8.89
CA PHE A 14 4.54 5.62 -9.37
C PHE A 14 3.18 5.07 -9.84
N VAL A 15 3.18 3.98 -10.62
CA VAL A 15 1.93 3.32 -11.03
C VAL A 15 1.15 2.79 -9.82
N ALA A 16 1.84 2.20 -8.84
CA ALA A 16 1.21 1.77 -7.59
C ALA A 16 0.59 2.97 -6.82
N ALA A 17 1.26 4.13 -6.81
CA ALA A 17 0.73 5.34 -6.19
C ALA A 17 -0.55 5.86 -6.89
N ILE A 18 -0.64 5.77 -8.22
CA ILE A 18 -1.88 6.06 -8.98
C ILE A 18 -2.99 5.11 -8.53
N GLY A 19 -2.72 3.81 -8.43
CA GLY A 19 -3.68 2.83 -7.93
C GLY A 19 -4.21 3.19 -6.54
N ASN A 20 -3.32 3.57 -5.62
CA ASN A 20 -3.73 4.02 -4.29
C ASN A 20 -4.60 5.31 -4.34
N ALA A 21 -4.27 6.27 -5.21
CA ALA A 21 -5.07 7.48 -5.39
C ALA A 21 -6.49 7.17 -5.90
N LEU A 22 -6.64 6.22 -6.83
CA LEU A 22 -7.95 5.75 -7.31
C LEU A 22 -8.78 5.09 -6.20
N VAL A 23 -8.17 4.22 -5.39
CA VAL A 23 -8.83 3.61 -4.23
C VAL A 23 -9.29 4.67 -3.24
N THR A 24 -8.41 5.63 -2.92
CA THR A 24 -8.72 6.74 -2.00
C THR A 24 -9.89 7.59 -2.52
N TYR A 25 -9.88 7.92 -3.81
CA TYR A 25 -10.94 8.67 -4.47
C TYR A 25 -12.28 7.92 -4.38
N ALA A 26 -12.30 6.63 -4.75
CA ALA A 26 -13.50 5.80 -4.71
C ALA A 26 -14.05 5.64 -3.28
N GLN A 27 -13.19 5.36 -2.30
CA GLN A 27 -13.58 5.27 -0.89
C GLN A 27 -14.22 6.57 -0.39
N LYS A 28 -13.66 7.72 -0.77
CA LYS A 28 -14.20 9.02 -0.36
C LYS A 28 -15.56 9.29 -1.01
N LYS A 29 -15.70 8.98 -2.30
CA LYS A 29 -16.89 9.30 -3.12
C LYS A 29 -18.05 8.32 -2.99
N ALA A 30 -17.79 7.07 -2.61
CA ALA A 30 -18.84 6.07 -2.44
C ALA A 30 -19.93 6.54 -1.46
N THR A 31 -21.17 6.14 -1.64
CA THR A 31 -22.24 6.48 -0.68
C THR A 31 -21.91 5.91 0.71
N PRO A 32 -22.14 6.65 1.81
CA PRO A 32 -22.07 6.09 3.17
C PRO A 32 -22.97 4.86 3.32
N PHE A 33 -22.46 3.86 4.01
CA PHE A 33 -23.20 2.64 4.33
C PHE A 33 -22.79 2.19 5.74
N ASP A 34 -23.74 1.67 6.50
CA ASP A 34 -23.56 1.36 7.93
C ASP A 34 -22.44 0.33 8.17
N HIS A 35 -22.22 -0.54 7.19
CA HIS A 35 -21.17 -1.55 7.22
C HIS A 35 -20.04 -1.20 6.24
N PRO A 36 -18.99 -0.48 6.69
CA PRO A 36 -17.89 -0.01 5.83
C PRO A 36 -17.07 -1.16 5.22
N PHE A 37 -17.15 -2.36 5.80
CA PHE A 37 -16.43 -3.56 5.36
C PHE A 37 -16.88 -4.06 3.98
N TYR A 38 -18.14 -3.85 3.61
CA TYR A 38 -18.63 -4.30 2.30
C TYR A 38 -17.97 -3.56 1.15
N PHE A 39 -17.63 -2.28 1.33
CA PHE A 39 -16.88 -1.55 0.31
C PHE A 39 -15.55 -2.26 0.01
N GLY A 40 -14.81 -2.62 1.06
CA GLY A 40 -13.55 -3.36 0.92
C GLY A 40 -13.76 -4.75 0.31
N ALA A 41 -14.77 -5.49 0.78
CA ALA A 41 -15.07 -6.84 0.29
C ALA A 41 -15.40 -6.85 -1.22
N PHE A 42 -16.31 -5.99 -1.67
CA PHE A 42 -16.66 -5.89 -3.09
C PHE A 42 -15.49 -5.35 -3.93
N SER A 43 -14.74 -4.37 -3.43
CA SER A 43 -13.56 -3.85 -4.13
C SER A 43 -12.49 -4.92 -4.32
N LEU A 44 -12.20 -5.70 -3.28
CA LEU A 44 -11.25 -6.80 -3.34
C LEU A 44 -11.74 -7.92 -4.26
N LEU A 45 -13.03 -8.27 -4.21
CA LEU A 45 -13.60 -9.27 -5.12
C LEU A 45 -13.43 -8.85 -6.59
N LEU A 46 -13.78 -7.62 -6.94
CA LEU A 46 -13.62 -7.10 -8.30
C LEU A 46 -12.14 -7.04 -8.71
N ALA A 47 -11.25 -6.62 -7.81
CA ALA A 47 -9.82 -6.63 -8.06
C ALA A 47 -9.28 -8.05 -8.30
N SER A 48 -9.70 -9.03 -7.50
CA SER A 48 -9.33 -10.44 -7.68
C SER A 48 -9.82 -10.98 -9.03
N LEU A 49 -11.06 -10.70 -9.43
CA LEU A 49 -11.57 -11.08 -10.75
C LEU A 49 -10.73 -10.47 -11.88
N GLY A 50 -10.35 -9.20 -11.76
CA GLY A 50 -9.44 -8.55 -12.71
C GLY A 50 -8.07 -9.23 -12.78
N LEU A 51 -7.49 -9.58 -11.63
CA LEU A 51 -6.21 -10.30 -11.55
C LEU A 51 -6.30 -11.71 -12.16
N PHE A 52 -7.38 -12.45 -11.90
CA PHE A 52 -7.62 -13.74 -12.54
C PHE A 52 -7.79 -13.61 -14.05
N GLY A 53 -8.50 -12.58 -14.51
CA GLY A 53 -8.62 -12.26 -15.94
C GLY A 53 -7.26 -11.99 -16.59
N ILE A 54 -6.42 -11.16 -15.95
CA ILE A 54 -5.05 -10.91 -16.42
C ILE A 54 -4.22 -12.19 -16.42
N ALA A 55 -4.34 -13.03 -15.39
CA ALA A 55 -3.61 -14.28 -15.27
C ALA A 55 -3.85 -15.25 -16.44
N THR A 56 -5.02 -15.19 -17.09
CA THR A 56 -5.31 -16.03 -18.28
C THR A 56 -4.38 -15.78 -19.47
N PHE A 57 -3.73 -14.61 -19.54
CA PHE A 57 -2.77 -14.27 -20.60
C PHE A 57 -1.36 -14.80 -20.33
N PHE A 58 -1.12 -15.45 -19.19
CA PHE A 58 0.18 -15.96 -18.79
C PHE A 58 0.13 -17.49 -18.61
N SER A 59 1.29 -18.14 -18.78
CA SER A 59 1.38 -19.59 -18.56
C SER A 59 1.03 -19.96 -17.12
N SER A 60 0.04 -20.82 -16.95
CA SER A 60 -0.56 -21.12 -15.64
C SER A 60 0.22 -22.14 -14.81
N GLY A 61 1.27 -22.78 -15.36
CA GLY A 61 2.07 -23.77 -14.65
C GLY A 61 1.21 -24.79 -13.88
N LYS A 62 1.68 -25.24 -12.70
CA LYS A 62 0.87 -26.07 -11.80
C LYS A 62 0.27 -25.19 -10.68
N ILE A 63 -0.92 -24.64 -10.92
CA ILE A 63 -1.61 -23.73 -9.97
C ILE A 63 -1.87 -24.39 -8.61
N ILE A 64 -2.33 -25.64 -8.59
CA ILE A 64 -2.72 -26.31 -7.34
C ILE A 64 -1.51 -26.47 -6.39
N PRO A 65 -0.36 -27.03 -6.82
CA PRO A 65 0.85 -27.03 -6.00
C PRO A 65 1.28 -25.64 -5.53
N TYR A 66 1.31 -24.65 -6.43
CA TYR A 66 1.65 -23.27 -6.07
C TYR A 66 0.74 -22.74 -4.95
N ALA A 67 -0.56 -23.01 -5.03
CA ALA A 67 -1.51 -22.53 -4.04
C ALA A 67 -1.36 -23.20 -2.67
N VAL A 68 -1.10 -24.52 -2.66
CA VAL A 68 -0.88 -25.27 -1.42
C VAL A 68 0.42 -24.83 -0.76
N GLU A 69 1.50 -24.69 -1.52
CA GLU A 69 2.83 -24.30 -1.02
C GLU A 69 2.84 -22.88 -0.44
N ASN A 70 1.99 -21.98 -0.95
CA ASN A 70 1.96 -20.57 -0.57
C ASN A 70 0.75 -20.19 0.30
N PHE A 71 -0.05 -21.15 0.75
CA PHE A 71 -1.30 -20.88 1.47
C PHE A 71 -1.10 -19.97 2.69
N VAL A 72 -0.03 -20.19 3.47
CA VAL A 72 0.30 -19.36 4.64
C VAL A 72 0.57 -17.91 4.22
N TRP A 73 1.29 -17.71 3.13
CA TRP A 73 1.60 -16.36 2.63
C TRP A 73 0.37 -15.66 2.06
N PHE A 74 -0.54 -16.40 1.43
CA PHE A 74 -1.84 -15.84 1.04
C PHE A 74 -2.65 -15.40 2.25
N ALA A 75 -2.65 -16.18 3.33
CA ALA A 75 -3.34 -15.81 4.56
C ALA A 75 -2.75 -14.55 5.20
N VAL A 76 -1.41 -14.43 5.26
CA VAL A 76 -0.73 -13.22 5.75
C VAL A 76 -1.06 -12.00 4.88
N ALA A 77 -1.01 -12.15 3.57
CA ALA A 77 -1.37 -11.07 2.63
C ALA A 77 -2.85 -10.67 2.76
N ALA A 78 -3.76 -11.64 2.87
CA ALA A 78 -5.18 -11.39 3.07
C ALA A 78 -5.45 -10.62 4.38
N ALA A 79 -4.79 -11.00 5.48
CA ALA A 79 -4.89 -10.27 6.74
C ALA A 79 -4.42 -8.82 6.59
N GLY A 80 -3.29 -8.59 5.92
CA GLY A 80 -2.79 -7.24 5.62
C GLY A 80 -3.77 -6.41 4.77
N LEU A 81 -4.33 -7.01 3.70
CA LEU A 81 -5.30 -6.35 2.82
C LEU A 81 -6.61 -5.99 3.56
N ILE A 82 -7.07 -6.84 4.48
CA ILE A 82 -8.23 -6.56 5.33
C ILE A 82 -7.96 -5.34 6.21
N LEU A 83 -6.84 -5.33 6.94
CA LEU A 83 -6.47 -4.20 7.80
C LEU A 83 -6.36 -2.90 6.98
N LEU A 84 -5.68 -2.96 5.84
CA LEU A 84 -5.52 -1.80 4.96
C LEU A 84 -6.87 -1.23 4.53
N ASN A 85 -7.78 -2.09 4.07
CA ASN A 85 -9.10 -1.65 3.60
C ASN A 85 -9.92 -1.03 4.72
N ILE A 86 -9.91 -1.60 5.93
CA ILE A 86 -10.65 -1.07 7.08
C ILE A 86 -10.11 0.31 7.47
N PHE A 87 -8.81 0.39 7.75
CA PHE A 87 -8.24 1.59 8.35
C PHE A 87 -8.09 2.73 7.34
N LEU A 88 -7.79 2.45 6.07
CA LEU A 88 -7.76 3.50 5.05
C LEU A 88 -9.16 4.02 4.73
N TYR A 89 -10.17 3.14 4.70
CA TYR A 89 -11.56 3.58 4.54
C TYR A 89 -11.94 4.58 5.63
N VAL A 90 -11.71 4.22 6.90
CA VAL A 90 -11.96 5.10 8.05
C VAL A 90 -11.16 6.39 7.94
N LEU A 91 -9.86 6.30 7.64
CA LEU A 91 -8.96 7.45 7.54
C LEU A 91 -9.46 8.46 6.50
N TYR A 92 -9.73 8.03 5.27
CA TYR A 92 -10.08 8.96 4.19
C TYR A 92 -11.51 9.46 4.30
N ARG A 93 -12.45 8.63 4.78
CA ARG A 93 -13.83 9.05 5.00
C ARG A 93 -13.94 10.14 6.05
N HIS A 94 -13.35 9.94 7.21
CA HIS A 94 -13.49 10.87 8.34
C HIS A 94 -12.51 12.03 8.27
N TYR A 95 -11.26 11.79 7.88
CA TYR A 95 -10.19 12.81 7.95
C TYR A 95 -9.81 13.39 6.58
N GLY A 96 -10.14 12.69 5.49
CA GLY A 96 -9.91 13.15 4.11
C GLY A 96 -8.63 12.62 3.48
N ALA A 97 -8.53 12.77 2.15
CA ALA A 97 -7.43 12.21 1.35
C ALA A 97 -6.05 12.80 1.72
N ALA A 98 -5.98 14.01 2.26
CA ALA A 98 -4.73 14.62 2.70
C ALA A 98 -4.01 13.81 3.81
N TYR A 99 -4.75 13.02 4.60
CA TYR A 99 -4.15 12.13 5.59
C TYR A 99 -3.44 10.91 4.97
N TYR A 100 -3.48 10.75 3.64
CA TYR A 100 -2.58 9.85 2.92
C TYR A 100 -1.12 10.13 3.24
N THR A 101 -0.72 11.40 3.38
CA THR A 101 0.67 11.77 3.71
C THR A 101 1.13 11.13 5.02
N LEU A 102 0.28 11.17 6.05
CA LEU A 102 0.59 10.53 7.34
C LEU A 102 0.69 9.01 7.20
N TYR A 103 -0.27 8.39 6.51
CA TYR A 103 -0.24 6.96 6.23
C TYR A 103 1.03 6.56 5.46
N ALA A 104 1.38 7.27 4.39
CA ALA A 104 2.50 6.95 3.53
C ALA A 104 3.83 6.95 4.29
N ILE A 105 4.01 7.90 5.21
CA ILE A 105 5.24 7.96 6.00
C ILE A 105 5.28 6.84 7.05
N LEU A 106 4.16 6.54 7.72
CA LEU A 106 4.09 5.39 8.65
C LEU A 106 4.27 4.06 7.92
N ALA A 107 3.74 3.92 6.70
CA ALA A 107 3.95 2.78 5.83
C ALA A 107 5.43 2.64 5.46
N MET A 108 6.11 3.76 5.14
CA MET A 108 7.57 3.75 4.91
C MET A 108 8.34 3.26 6.14
N VAL A 109 8.00 3.72 7.35
CA VAL A 109 8.64 3.26 8.59
C VAL A 109 8.44 1.76 8.79
N THR A 110 7.20 1.29 8.72
CA THR A 110 6.87 -0.12 8.98
C THR A 110 7.44 -1.08 7.93
N THR A 111 7.44 -0.69 6.65
CA THR A 111 7.93 -1.54 5.56
C THR A 111 9.44 -1.44 5.37
N SER A 112 10.00 -0.23 5.29
CA SER A 112 11.43 -0.05 5.02
C SER A 112 12.30 -0.24 6.26
N ILE A 113 11.86 0.19 7.44
CA ILE A 113 12.63 -0.06 8.68
C ILE A 113 12.21 -1.41 9.26
N GLY A 114 10.91 -1.60 9.50
CA GLY A 114 10.39 -2.81 10.14
C GLY A 114 10.70 -4.08 9.36
N LEU A 115 10.32 -4.16 8.09
CA LEU A 115 10.57 -5.36 7.29
C LEU A 115 11.97 -5.36 6.67
N ALA A 116 12.30 -4.36 5.84
CA ALA A 116 13.54 -4.44 5.04
C ALA A 116 14.81 -4.44 5.92
N VAL A 117 14.92 -3.53 6.90
CA VAL A 117 16.10 -3.48 7.78
C VAL A 117 16.06 -4.54 8.88
N LEU A 118 14.97 -4.65 9.65
CA LEU A 118 14.97 -5.52 10.85
C LEU A 118 14.71 -7.00 10.53
N VAL A 119 13.81 -7.30 9.59
CA VAL A 119 13.42 -8.69 9.26
C VAL A 119 14.28 -9.26 8.13
N PHE A 120 14.34 -8.56 7.00
CA PHE A 120 15.06 -9.03 5.80
C PHE A 120 16.56 -8.69 5.82
N LYS A 121 17.01 -7.85 6.76
CA LYS A 121 18.41 -7.49 6.96
C LYS A 121 19.06 -6.87 5.71
N GLU A 122 18.30 -6.10 4.96
CA GLU A 122 18.77 -5.39 3.78
C GLU A 122 19.73 -4.25 4.18
N SER A 123 20.82 -4.10 3.43
CA SER A 123 21.81 -3.05 3.69
C SER A 123 21.36 -1.71 3.11
N MET A 124 21.20 -0.71 3.97
CA MET A 124 20.81 0.64 3.57
C MET A 124 22.00 1.60 3.59
N ASN A 125 22.13 2.41 2.53
CA ASN A 125 23.18 3.42 2.44
C ASN A 125 22.80 4.72 3.19
N VAL A 126 23.76 5.64 3.33
CA VAL A 126 23.55 6.92 4.02
C VAL A 126 22.42 7.76 3.39
N TYR A 127 22.26 7.70 2.06
CA TYR A 127 21.20 8.44 1.36
C TYR A 127 19.80 7.95 1.70
N PHE A 128 19.63 6.65 1.97
CA PHE A 128 18.38 6.08 2.47
C PHE A 128 18.03 6.67 3.84
N TRP A 129 18.99 6.65 4.78
CA TRP A 129 18.78 7.19 6.13
C TRP A 129 18.48 8.69 6.11
N LEU A 130 19.14 9.44 5.23
CA LEU A 130 18.85 10.86 5.04
C LEU A 130 17.44 11.08 4.49
N SER A 131 17.02 10.29 3.48
CA SER A 131 15.65 10.31 2.95
C SER A 131 14.61 10.01 4.03
N PHE A 132 14.90 9.04 4.90
CA PHE A 132 14.05 8.69 6.03
C PHE A 132 13.91 9.83 7.04
N LEU A 133 15.01 10.51 7.36
CA LEU A 133 14.99 11.69 8.23
C LEU A 133 14.08 12.80 7.65
N PHE A 134 14.19 13.08 6.36
CA PHE A 134 13.32 14.05 5.70
C PHE A 134 11.84 13.63 5.69
N ALA A 135 11.55 12.34 5.52
CA ALA A 135 10.20 11.81 5.64
C ALA A 135 9.63 12.03 7.06
N ALA A 136 10.42 11.77 8.10
CA ALA A 136 10.00 12.03 9.49
C ALA A 136 9.74 13.52 9.75
N LEU A 137 10.62 14.42 9.27
CA LEU A 137 10.40 15.87 9.35
C LEU A 137 9.11 16.30 8.63
N THR A 138 8.80 15.67 7.50
CA THR A 138 7.55 15.91 6.75
C THR A 138 6.32 15.59 7.60
N VAL A 139 6.33 14.53 8.42
CA VAL A 139 5.22 14.23 9.36
C VAL A 139 5.04 15.37 10.36
N VAL A 140 6.14 15.83 10.97
CA VAL A 140 6.08 16.90 11.98
C VAL A 140 5.51 18.17 11.38
N CYS A 141 5.96 18.55 10.18
CA CYS A 141 5.41 19.68 9.44
C CYS A 141 3.92 19.48 9.09
N PHE A 142 3.54 18.29 8.64
CA PHE A 142 2.15 17.96 8.31
C PHE A 142 1.22 18.09 9.52
N ILE A 143 1.59 17.51 10.67
CA ILE A 143 0.80 17.58 11.90
C ILE A 143 0.66 19.03 12.37
N LYS A 144 1.75 19.80 12.40
CA LYS A 144 1.70 21.23 12.78
C LYS A 144 0.82 22.04 11.83
N GLY A 145 0.95 21.81 10.51
CA GLY A 145 0.13 22.48 9.50
C GLY A 145 -1.36 22.15 9.59
N LYS A 146 -1.72 20.94 10.04
CA LYS A 146 -3.12 20.54 10.25
C LYS A 146 -3.69 20.93 11.62
N SER A 147 -2.85 21.15 12.63
CA SER A 147 -3.27 21.56 13.97
C SER A 147 -3.39 23.09 14.13
N GLY A 148 -2.74 23.85 13.25
CA GLY A 148 -2.70 25.33 13.30
C GLY A 148 -3.69 26.05 12.39
N GLY A 149 -4.60 25.33 11.72
CA GLY A 149 -5.68 25.88 10.90
C GLY A 149 -6.99 25.21 11.24
#